data_AF-W8TES9-F1
#
_entry.id   AF-W8TES9-F1
#
_cell.length_a   1.000
_cell.length_b   1.000
_cell.length_c   1.000
_cell.angle_alpha   90.00
_cell.angle_beta   90.00
_cell.angle_gamma   90.00
#
_symmetry.space_group_name_H-M   'P 1'
#
loop_
_entity.id
_entity.type
_entity.pdbx_description
1 polymer ?
#
loop_
_entity_poly.entity_id
_entity_poly.type
_entity_poly.pdbx_seq_one_letter_code
_entity_poly.pdbx_strand_id
1 'polypeptide(L)'
;MLKQETVILSKEAALAAAQQLGIEPNRLSKLLDISEASGKNSKGGQGLGDGQKEQVRWLAQPYSISFLSAALQDENLFFTTILAGEEDYAFYGDEGDNIRLKPATANEVSLLARDLIGAAGVQKTNTALSLSKDGLVSLTCLLDVLKRRELENLILHVVGSEPIEMSDLEDELAIARENRDIRWLTPFFLDVFDMKSPFDLKRGLSELSNMGIVKLQKNAVEVQEEMSGWLGMLSGRKSLLGISSIFYHNAALQLLSAAFLRVGDYLYCIEGGEKTTWVSIDEKQLKETVMTLIAPGENPGGLNAKEEQVMSAEPAVAVEATEPAAKPSPKFCKYCGTPLAPGGKFCRSCGKPVGK
;
A
#
# COMPACT_ATOMS: atom_id res chain seq x y z
N MET A 1 -19.08 25.33 -4.31
CA MET A 1 -18.05 24.61 -5.08
C MET A 1 -17.05 25.63 -5.58
N LEU A 2 -16.03 25.94 -4.79
CA LEU A 2 -14.88 26.69 -5.29
C LEU A 2 -14.09 25.72 -6.17
N LYS A 3 -13.83 26.08 -7.44
CA LYS A 3 -12.83 25.40 -8.25
C LYS A 3 -11.52 25.54 -7.49
N GLN A 4 -11.08 24.48 -6.83
CA GLN A 4 -9.77 24.48 -6.20
C GLN A 4 -8.73 24.42 -7.32
N GLU A 5 -8.11 25.57 -7.61
CA GLU A 5 -7.12 25.71 -8.68
C GLU A 5 -5.85 24.93 -8.32
N THR A 6 -5.24 24.31 -9.33
CA THR A 6 -3.90 23.73 -9.21
C THR A 6 -2.91 24.84 -8.87
N VAL A 7 -2.12 24.63 -7.83
CA VAL A 7 -1.11 25.57 -7.37
C VAL A 7 0.27 25.06 -7.76
N ILE A 8 1.11 25.94 -8.28
CA ILE A 8 2.51 25.67 -8.61
C ILE A 8 3.37 26.58 -7.74
N LEU A 9 4.29 26.00 -6.98
CA LEU A 9 5.21 26.70 -6.08
C LEU A 9 6.62 26.19 -6.32
N SER A 10 7.63 27.05 -6.26
CA SER A 10 9.01 26.56 -6.18
C SER A 10 9.28 25.98 -4.78
N LYS A 11 10.17 24.99 -4.69
CA LYS A 11 10.61 24.40 -3.40
C LYS A 11 11.13 25.47 -2.43
N GLU A 12 11.90 26.44 -2.96
CA GLU A 12 12.40 27.58 -2.19
C GLU A 12 11.28 28.50 -1.67
N ALA A 13 10.28 28.79 -2.50
CA ALA A 13 9.15 29.62 -2.10
C ALA A 13 8.32 28.93 -1.02
N ALA A 14 8.10 27.61 -1.13
CA ALA A 14 7.41 26.83 -0.11
C ALA A 14 8.15 26.85 1.23
N LEU A 15 9.49 26.71 1.23
CA LEU A 15 10.31 26.79 2.43
C LEU A 15 10.30 28.19 3.06
N ALA A 16 10.49 29.24 2.26
CA ALA A 16 10.45 30.61 2.73
C ALA A 16 9.07 30.98 3.31
N ALA A 17 8.00 30.48 2.67
CA ALA A 17 6.64 30.63 3.15
C ALA A 17 6.42 29.95 4.50
N ALA A 18 6.88 28.71 4.66
CA ALA A 18 6.76 27.96 5.90
C ALA A 18 7.46 28.70 7.06
N GLN A 19 8.66 29.24 6.81
CA GLN A 19 9.40 30.05 7.78
C GLN A 19 8.66 31.33 8.18
N GLN A 20 8.09 32.06 7.20
CA GLN A 20 7.31 33.28 7.48
C GLN A 20 6.05 32.98 8.29
N LEU A 21 5.44 31.82 8.08
CA LEU A 21 4.25 31.37 8.80
C LEU A 21 4.56 30.71 10.15
N GLY A 22 5.84 30.55 10.51
CA GLY A 22 6.26 29.88 11.74
C GLY A 22 5.93 28.39 11.77
N ILE A 23 5.80 27.75 10.60
CA ILE A 23 5.53 26.32 10.46
C ILE A 23 6.87 25.62 10.34
N GLU A 24 7.25 24.86 11.37
CA GLU A 24 8.45 24.03 11.31
C GLU A 24 8.18 22.77 10.47
N PRO A 25 9.01 22.47 9.46
CA PRO A 25 8.84 21.23 8.71
C PRO A 25 8.89 20.00 9.64
N ASN A 26 8.28 18.87 9.25
CA ASN A 26 8.30 17.62 10.02
C ASN A 26 9.18 16.53 9.34
N ARG A 27 9.17 15.29 9.83
CA ARG A 27 9.97 14.22 9.22
C ARG A 27 9.43 13.76 7.86
N LEU A 28 8.13 13.90 7.63
CA LEU A 28 7.49 13.53 6.37
C LEU A 28 7.84 14.53 5.25
N SER A 29 7.97 15.82 5.55
CA SER A 29 8.38 16.82 4.55
C SER A 29 9.76 16.55 3.95
N LYS A 30 10.65 15.87 4.69
CA LYS A 30 11.94 15.41 4.17
C LYS A 30 11.80 14.43 3.00
N LEU A 31 10.72 13.66 2.95
CA LEU A 31 10.44 12.74 1.84
C LEU A 31 9.97 13.48 0.57
N LEU A 32 9.65 14.77 0.69
CA LEU A 32 9.26 15.65 -0.42
C LEU A 32 10.43 16.56 -0.86
N ASP A 33 11.64 16.34 -0.32
CA ASP A 33 12.79 17.24 -0.45
C ASP A 33 12.52 18.67 0.07
N ILE A 34 11.59 18.81 1.01
CA ILE A 34 11.26 20.07 1.68
C ILE A 34 11.88 20.04 3.07
N SER A 35 13.21 20.20 3.09
CA SER A 35 13.99 20.25 4.32
C SER A 35 15.04 21.34 4.27
N GLU A 36 15.15 22.09 5.37
CA GLU A 36 16.11 23.17 5.68
C GLU A 36 16.68 23.95 4.49
N ALA A 37 16.24 25.20 4.36
CA ALA A 37 16.88 26.17 3.50
C ALA A 37 18.38 26.26 3.87
N SER A 38 19.26 25.80 2.98
CA SER A 38 20.68 26.13 3.06
C SER A 38 20.80 27.65 3.18
N GLY A 39 21.37 28.12 4.29
CA GLY A 39 21.26 29.50 4.74
C GLY A 39 21.64 30.51 3.68
N LYS A 40 20.64 31.13 3.04
CA LYS A 40 20.76 32.41 2.37
C LYS A 40 19.48 33.19 2.63
N ASN A 41 19.64 34.34 3.27
CA ASN A 41 18.61 35.35 3.47
C ASN A 41 17.93 35.70 2.12
N SER A 42 16.82 35.05 1.78
CA SER A 42 15.96 35.48 0.69
C SER A 42 15.06 36.61 1.20
N LYS A 43 15.62 37.82 1.17
CA LYS A 43 14.82 39.04 1.27
C LYS A 43 13.97 39.16 -0.01
N GLY A 44 12.71 38.75 0.07
CA GLY A 44 11.75 38.97 -1.01
C GLY A 44 10.62 37.95 -1.05
N GLY A 45 9.83 37.84 0.02
CA GLY A 45 8.57 37.10 -0.04
C GLY A 45 7.51 37.94 -0.74
N GLN A 46 7.09 37.57 -1.95
CA GLN A 46 5.79 37.99 -2.47
C GLN A 46 4.71 37.50 -1.49
N GLY A 47 3.78 38.37 -1.12
CA GLY A 47 2.70 38.01 -0.21
C GLY A 47 1.87 36.87 -0.79
N LEU A 48 1.85 35.74 -0.09
CA LEU A 48 1.04 34.58 -0.48
C LEU A 48 -0.44 34.89 -0.24
N GLY A 49 -1.29 34.49 -1.18
CA GLY A 49 -2.74 34.47 -0.96
C GLY A 49 -3.10 33.48 0.15
N ASP A 50 -4.26 33.65 0.79
CA ASP A 50 -4.67 32.78 1.91
C ASP A 50 -4.77 31.30 1.52
N GLY A 51 -5.17 30.99 0.27
CA GLY A 51 -5.13 29.62 -0.26
C GLY A 51 -3.71 29.03 -0.24
N GLN A 52 -2.71 29.80 -0.67
CA GLN A 52 -1.30 29.37 -0.73
C GLN A 52 -0.70 29.04 0.64
N LYS A 53 -1.22 29.63 1.72
CA LYS A 53 -0.78 29.32 3.09
C LYS A 53 -1.16 27.90 3.53
N GLU A 54 -2.31 27.41 3.07
CA GLU A 54 -2.80 26.07 3.37
C GLU A 54 -1.99 25.01 2.61
N GLN A 55 -1.69 25.27 1.34
CA GLN A 55 -0.82 24.40 0.54
C GLN A 55 0.60 24.30 1.10
N VAL A 56 1.15 25.41 1.63
CA VAL A 56 2.44 25.39 2.33
C VAL A 56 2.41 24.54 3.60
N ARG A 57 1.28 24.48 4.31
CA ARG A 57 1.11 23.58 5.47
C ARG A 57 1.16 22.12 5.06
N TRP A 58 0.49 21.72 3.97
CA TRP A 58 0.54 20.34 3.46
C TRP A 58 1.96 19.89 3.10
N LEU A 59 2.78 20.83 2.62
CA LEU A 59 4.17 20.55 2.24
C LEU A 59 5.12 20.48 3.45
N ALA A 60 4.99 21.42 4.39
CA ALA A 60 5.88 21.51 5.54
C ALA A 60 5.51 20.49 6.65
N GLN A 61 4.21 20.28 6.90
CA GLN A 61 3.72 19.40 7.96
C GLN A 61 2.58 18.49 7.48
N PRO A 62 2.83 17.61 6.48
CA PRO A 62 1.83 16.61 6.11
C PRO A 62 1.55 15.67 7.29
N TYR A 63 0.29 15.26 7.43
CA TYR A 63 -0.16 14.27 8.41
C TYR A 63 0.06 12.84 7.90
N SER A 64 0.00 12.66 6.58
CA SER A 64 0.44 11.44 5.90
C SER A 64 0.96 11.75 4.50
N ILE A 65 1.81 10.86 4.00
CA ILE A 65 2.23 10.82 2.60
C ILE A 65 1.90 9.42 2.07
N SER A 66 1.07 9.35 1.05
CA SER A 66 0.70 8.11 0.39
C SER A 66 1.25 8.06 -1.02
N PHE A 67 2.01 7.02 -1.32
CA PHE A 67 2.51 6.72 -2.64
C PHE A 67 1.55 5.75 -3.32
N LEU A 68 1.09 6.12 -4.50
CA LEU A 68 0.24 5.29 -5.34
C LEU A 68 1.02 4.91 -6.59
N SER A 69 1.18 3.61 -6.82
CA SER A 69 1.79 3.04 -8.03
C SER A 69 0.79 2.13 -8.71
N ALA A 70 0.68 2.20 -10.04
CA ALA A 70 -0.22 1.33 -10.79
C ALA A 70 0.42 0.87 -12.10
N ALA A 71 0.19 -0.40 -12.42
CA ALA A 71 0.41 -0.94 -13.76
C ALA A 71 -0.98 -1.18 -14.38
N LEU A 72 -1.25 -0.46 -15.46
CA LEU A 72 -2.55 -0.42 -16.12
C LEU A 72 -2.69 -1.56 -17.14
N GLN A 73 -3.91 -1.78 -17.62
CA GLN A 73 -4.22 -2.86 -18.57
C GLN A 73 -3.53 -2.72 -19.92
N ASP A 74 -3.17 -1.51 -20.31
CA ASP A 74 -2.39 -1.20 -21.51
C ASP A 74 -0.88 -1.19 -21.25
N GLU A 75 -0.44 -1.76 -20.12
CA GLU A 75 0.96 -1.82 -19.66
C GLU A 75 1.59 -0.46 -19.33
N ASN A 76 0.80 0.62 -19.33
CA ASN A 76 1.26 1.93 -18.88
C ASN A 76 1.43 1.95 -17.35
N LEU A 77 2.44 2.70 -16.91
CA LEU A 77 2.69 2.93 -15.50
C LEU A 77 2.13 4.28 -15.06
N PHE A 78 1.50 4.31 -13.89
CA PHE A 78 1.02 5.52 -13.26
C PHE A 78 1.56 5.64 -11.85
N PHE A 79 2.09 6.82 -11.51
CA PHE A 79 2.60 7.13 -10.19
C PHE A 79 2.07 8.47 -9.72
N THR A 80 1.62 8.54 -8.48
CA THR A 80 1.28 9.82 -7.85
C THR A 80 1.50 9.76 -6.36
N THR A 81 1.70 10.92 -5.76
CA THR A 81 1.81 11.08 -4.31
C THR A 81 0.61 11.85 -3.82
N ILE A 82 0.02 11.40 -2.72
CA ILE A 82 -1.08 12.07 -2.04
C ILE A 82 -0.56 12.58 -0.70
N LEU A 83 -0.82 13.84 -0.42
CA LEU A 83 -0.56 14.45 0.88
C LEU A 83 -1.90 14.57 1.61
N ALA A 84 -1.94 14.17 2.88
CA ALA A 84 -3.06 14.48 3.75
C ALA A 84 -2.66 15.61 4.72
N GLY A 85 -3.53 16.64 4.80
CA GLY A 85 -3.63 17.53 5.94
C GLY A 85 -4.52 16.93 7.03
N GLU A 86 -5.00 17.77 7.95
CA GLU A 86 -5.88 17.32 9.04
C GLU A 86 -7.25 16.84 8.52
N GLU A 87 -7.85 17.57 7.58
CA GLU A 87 -9.15 17.21 6.96
C GLU A 87 -9.12 17.26 5.43
N ASP A 88 -7.98 17.63 4.83
CA ASP A 88 -7.84 17.93 3.40
C ASP A 88 -6.80 17.05 2.72
N TYR A 89 -6.89 16.93 1.38
CA TYR A 89 -5.98 16.12 0.59
C TYR A 89 -5.44 16.91 -0.60
N ALA A 90 -4.27 16.52 -1.09
CA ALA A 90 -3.76 17.04 -2.35
C ALA A 90 -2.96 15.97 -3.11
N PHE A 91 -3.10 15.99 -4.43
CA PHE A 91 -2.14 15.33 -5.31
C PHE A 91 -0.88 16.19 -5.39
N TYR A 92 0.26 15.55 -5.16
CA TYR A 92 1.59 16.13 -5.27
C TYR A 92 2.27 15.64 -6.54
N GLY A 93 2.79 16.59 -7.32
CA GLY A 93 3.67 16.35 -8.45
C GLY A 93 5.00 17.08 -8.26
N ASP A 94 6.11 16.35 -8.38
CA ASP A 94 7.45 16.92 -8.40
C ASP A 94 7.84 17.22 -9.86
N GLU A 95 8.13 18.48 -10.15
CA GLU A 95 8.59 18.97 -11.45
C GLU A 95 10.02 19.56 -11.32
N GLY A 96 10.84 18.96 -10.45
CA GLY A 96 12.22 19.35 -10.18
C GLY A 96 12.29 20.49 -9.17
N ASP A 97 12.43 21.72 -9.66
CA ASP A 97 12.48 22.92 -8.82
C ASP A 97 11.08 23.39 -8.40
N ASN A 98 10.05 22.94 -9.11
CA ASN A 98 8.66 23.29 -8.87
C ASN A 98 7.88 22.09 -8.31
N ILE A 99 6.94 22.41 -7.45
CA ILE A 99 5.96 21.48 -6.90
C ILE A 99 4.59 21.88 -7.47
N ARG A 100 3.85 20.89 -7.95
CA ARG A 100 2.45 21.01 -8.32
C ARG A 100 1.58 20.40 -7.24
N LEU A 101 0.67 21.18 -6.68
CA LEU A 101 -0.35 20.72 -5.76
C LEU A 101 -1.72 20.89 -6.39
N LYS A 102 -2.48 19.79 -6.44
CA LYS A 102 -3.88 19.83 -6.83
C LYS A 102 -4.72 19.36 -5.64
N PRO A 103 -5.46 20.27 -4.97
CA PRO A 103 -6.37 19.89 -3.91
C PRO A 103 -7.35 18.79 -4.35
N ALA A 104 -7.69 17.92 -3.42
CA ALA A 104 -8.54 16.77 -3.64
C ALA A 104 -9.32 16.42 -2.38
N THR A 105 -10.32 15.58 -2.55
CA THR A 105 -11.04 14.90 -1.46
C THR A 105 -10.63 13.44 -1.39
N ALA A 106 -10.78 12.81 -0.21
CA ALA A 106 -10.59 11.36 -0.05
C ALA A 106 -11.41 10.55 -1.07
N ASN A 107 -12.63 11.02 -1.37
CA ASN A 107 -13.50 10.38 -2.36
C ASN A 107 -12.92 10.47 -3.79
N GLU A 108 -12.38 11.62 -4.20
CA GLU A 108 -11.71 11.75 -5.51
C GLU A 108 -10.49 10.84 -5.64
N VAL A 109 -9.69 10.71 -4.57
CA VAL A 109 -8.57 9.75 -4.53
C VAL A 109 -9.07 8.31 -4.67
N SER A 110 -10.15 7.95 -3.96
CA SER A 110 -10.75 6.61 -4.06
C SER A 110 -11.33 6.30 -5.45
N LEU A 111 -11.88 7.31 -6.13
CA LEU A 111 -12.40 7.19 -7.49
C LEU A 111 -11.25 7.04 -8.49
N LEU A 112 -10.16 7.80 -8.34
CA LEU A 112 -8.96 7.61 -9.14
C LEU A 112 -8.42 6.18 -8.98
N ALA A 113 -8.27 5.69 -7.74
CA ALA A 113 -7.82 4.33 -7.48
C ALA A 113 -8.74 3.28 -8.14
N ARG A 114 -10.07 3.47 -8.06
CA ARG A 114 -11.06 2.62 -8.75
C ARG A 114 -10.82 2.58 -10.26
N ASP A 115 -10.57 3.74 -10.86
CA ASP A 115 -10.41 3.88 -12.31
C ASP A 115 -9.09 3.26 -12.78
N LEU A 116 -7.99 3.51 -12.07
CA LEU A 116 -6.67 2.95 -12.38
C LEU A 116 -6.68 1.41 -12.34
N ILE A 117 -7.30 0.81 -11.30
CA ILE A 117 -7.36 -0.65 -11.18
C ILE A 117 -8.49 -1.27 -12.04
N GLY A 118 -9.36 -0.46 -12.65
CA GLY A 118 -10.49 -0.96 -13.43
C GLY A 118 -11.51 -1.74 -12.58
N ALA A 119 -11.86 -1.20 -11.41
CA ALA A 119 -12.74 -1.85 -10.44
C ALA A 119 -14.25 -1.73 -10.73
N ALA A 120 -14.64 -1.12 -11.85
CA ALA A 120 -16.04 -1.07 -12.25
C ALA A 120 -16.55 -2.48 -12.59
N GLY A 121 -17.66 -2.89 -11.94
CA GLY A 121 -18.33 -4.15 -12.23
C GLY A 121 -17.61 -5.41 -11.74
N VAL A 122 -16.64 -5.27 -10.83
CA VAL A 122 -15.95 -6.43 -10.25
C VAL A 122 -16.87 -7.29 -9.41
N GLN A 123 -16.63 -8.59 -9.46
CA GLN A 123 -17.31 -9.58 -8.65
C GLN A 123 -16.45 -9.97 -7.46
N LYS A 124 -17.12 -10.24 -6.35
CA LYS A 124 -16.50 -10.73 -5.12
C LYS A 124 -16.69 -12.23 -5.00
N THR A 125 -15.63 -12.95 -4.65
CA THR A 125 -15.66 -14.37 -4.31
C THR A 125 -15.45 -14.57 -2.80
N ASN A 126 -15.48 -15.83 -2.36
CA ASN A 126 -15.10 -16.21 -0.99
C ASN A 126 -13.60 -16.51 -0.84
N THR A 127 -12.76 -16.11 -1.80
CA THR A 127 -11.33 -16.35 -1.74
C THR A 127 -10.70 -15.57 -0.59
N ALA A 128 -10.04 -16.30 0.31
CA ALA A 128 -9.23 -15.75 1.39
C ALA A 128 -7.99 -16.64 1.58
N LEU A 129 -6.80 -16.08 1.43
CA LEU A 129 -5.52 -16.74 1.68
C LEU A 129 -4.74 -15.94 2.73
N SER A 130 -4.01 -16.65 3.59
CA SER A 130 -3.07 -16.04 4.51
C SER A 130 -1.72 -16.67 4.29
N LEU A 131 -0.73 -15.84 3.95
CA LEU A 131 0.61 -16.26 3.59
C LEU A 131 1.63 -15.58 4.50
N SER A 132 2.75 -16.23 4.75
CA SER A 132 3.95 -15.51 5.20
C SER A 132 4.49 -14.60 4.09
N LYS A 133 5.44 -13.72 4.43
CA LYS A 133 6.17 -12.93 3.41
C LYS A 133 6.93 -13.86 2.45
N ASP A 134 7.53 -14.93 2.96
CA ASP A 134 8.22 -15.94 2.14
C ASP A 134 7.23 -16.64 1.19
N GLY A 135 6.03 -16.97 1.68
CA GLY A 135 4.96 -17.58 0.89
C GLY A 135 4.43 -16.66 -0.21
N LEU A 136 4.20 -15.38 0.09
CA LEU A 136 3.77 -14.39 -0.92
C LEU A 136 4.84 -14.22 -2.01
N VAL A 137 6.10 -14.00 -1.63
CA VAL A 137 7.19 -13.83 -2.61
C VAL A 137 7.38 -15.10 -3.43
N SER A 138 7.29 -16.28 -2.83
CA SER A 138 7.38 -17.54 -3.58
C SER A 138 6.24 -17.70 -4.58
N LEU A 139 5.01 -17.29 -4.21
CA LEU A 139 3.85 -17.34 -5.10
C LEU A 139 4.00 -16.37 -6.26
N THR A 140 4.44 -15.13 -6.01
CA THR A 140 4.63 -14.14 -7.07
C THR A 140 5.78 -14.51 -7.99
N CYS A 141 6.89 -15.05 -7.46
CA CYS A 141 7.98 -15.57 -8.28
C CYS A 141 7.50 -16.70 -9.20
N LEU A 142 6.72 -17.65 -8.66
CA LEU A 142 6.14 -18.73 -9.44
C LEU A 142 5.25 -18.19 -10.57
N LEU A 143 4.40 -17.22 -10.28
CA LEU A 143 3.51 -16.60 -11.28
C LEU A 143 4.27 -15.85 -12.36
N ASP A 144 5.36 -15.16 -11.99
CA ASP A 144 6.23 -14.46 -12.94
C ASP A 144 7.00 -15.45 -13.82
N VAL A 145 7.58 -16.51 -13.26
CA VAL A 145 8.23 -17.59 -14.06
C VAL A 145 7.24 -18.22 -15.03
N LEU A 146 6.03 -18.57 -14.57
CA LEU A 146 4.97 -19.10 -15.43
C LEU A 146 4.62 -18.13 -16.56
N LYS A 147 4.50 -16.83 -16.25
CA LYS A 147 4.17 -15.82 -17.24
C LYS A 147 5.30 -15.62 -18.26
N ARG A 148 6.54 -15.59 -17.80
CA ARG A 148 7.73 -15.45 -18.66
C ARG A 148 7.82 -16.62 -19.63
N ARG A 149 7.71 -17.85 -19.12
CA ARG A 149 7.69 -19.07 -19.93
C ARG A 149 6.55 -19.06 -20.95
N GLU A 150 5.34 -18.62 -20.57
CA GLU A 150 4.22 -18.47 -21.51
C GLU A 150 4.57 -17.53 -22.68
N LEU A 151 5.14 -16.37 -22.38
CA LEU A 151 5.53 -15.37 -23.37
C LEU A 151 6.68 -15.87 -24.27
N GLU A 152 7.69 -16.52 -23.69
CA GLU A 152 8.81 -17.11 -24.44
C GLU A 152 8.35 -18.22 -25.37
N ASN A 153 7.49 -19.12 -24.88
CA ASN A 153 6.90 -20.19 -25.66
C ASN A 153 6.11 -19.64 -26.85
N LEU A 154 5.36 -18.55 -26.67
CA LEU A 154 4.62 -17.88 -27.74
C LEU A 154 5.56 -17.33 -28.83
N ILE A 155 6.67 -16.71 -28.42
CA ILE A 155 7.68 -16.15 -29.33
C ILE A 155 8.44 -17.25 -30.08
N LEU A 156 8.81 -18.32 -29.37
CA LEU A 156 9.61 -19.42 -29.91
C LEU A 156 8.76 -20.49 -30.61
N HIS A 157 7.43 -20.38 -30.54
CA HIS A 157 6.48 -21.37 -31.06
C HIS A 157 6.73 -22.79 -30.53
N VAL A 158 7.09 -22.90 -29.25
CA VAL A 158 7.31 -24.19 -28.57
C VAL A 158 6.25 -24.42 -27.49
N VAL A 159 5.93 -25.68 -27.23
CA VAL A 159 5.08 -26.04 -26.09
C VAL A 159 6.00 -26.29 -24.90
N GLY A 160 6.07 -25.34 -23.98
CA GLY A 160 6.81 -25.53 -22.74
C GLY A 160 6.17 -26.64 -21.91
N SER A 161 6.93 -27.69 -21.66
CA SER A 161 6.53 -28.82 -20.81
C SER A 161 7.58 -29.14 -19.74
N GLU A 162 8.64 -28.35 -19.67
CA GLU A 162 9.70 -28.55 -18.70
C GLU A 162 9.23 -28.17 -17.30
N PRO A 163 9.58 -28.95 -16.27
CA PRO A 163 9.27 -28.61 -14.89
C PRO A 163 9.90 -27.27 -14.50
N ILE A 164 9.35 -26.62 -13.48
CA ILE A 164 9.95 -25.40 -12.92
C ILE A 164 11.03 -25.83 -11.94
N GLU A 165 12.29 -25.52 -12.23
CA GLU A 165 13.38 -25.83 -11.34
C GLU A 165 13.50 -24.78 -10.23
N MET A 166 14.14 -25.15 -9.11
CA MET A 166 14.40 -24.20 -8.03
C MET A 166 15.26 -23.02 -8.50
N SER A 167 16.21 -23.26 -9.41
CA SER A 167 17.07 -22.24 -10.00
C SER A 167 16.28 -21.20 -10.78
N ASP A 168 15.20 -21.59 -11.48
CA ASP A 168 14.36 -20.64 -12.21
C ASP A 168 13.72 -19.61 -11.27
N LEU A 169 13.29 -20.05 -10.09
CA LEU A 169 12.69 -19.18 -9.06
C LEU A 169 13.74 -18.30 -8.38
N GLU A 170 14.95 -18.83 -8.16
CA GLU A 170 16.08 -18.07 -7.60
C GLU A 170 16.54 -16.96 -8.57
N ASP A 171 16.65 -17.29 -9.86
CA ASP A 171 16.99 -16.35 -10.92
C ASP A 171 15.91 -15.27 -11.08
N GLU A 172 14.62 -15.64 -11.09
CA GLU A 172 13.53 -14.66 -11.17
C GLU A 172 13.51 -13.73 -9.94
N LEU A 173 13.77 -14.24 -8.74
CA LEU A 173 13.88 -13.39 -7.54
C LEU A 173 15.09 -12.45 -7.61
N ALA A 174 16.22 -12.90 -8.17
CA ALA A 174 17.39 -12.05 -8.40
C ALA A 174 17.06 -10.93 -9.39
N ILE A 175 16.44 -11.27 -10.53
CA ILE A 175 15.96 -10.30 -11.52
C ILE A 175 15.00 -9.30 -10.89
N ALA A 176 14.02 -9.73 -10.11
CA ALA A 176 13.04 -8.85 -9.47
C ALA A 176 13.66 -7.87 -8.46
N ARG A 177 14.79 -8.25 -7.83
CA ARG A 177 15.51 -7.38 -6.90
C ARG A 177 16.36 -6.33 -7.61
N GLU A 178 16.93 -6.69 -8.75
CA GLU A 178 17.73 -5.79 -9.59
C GLU A 178 16.85 -4.87 -10.45
N ASN A 179 15.81 -5.43 -11.04
CA ASN A 179 14.88 -4.77 -11.94
C ASN A 179 13.50 -4.61 -11.27
N ARG A 180 13.21 -3.37 -10.84
CA ARG A 180 11.95 -3.00 -10.17
C ARG A 180 10.81 -2.70 -11.14
N ASP A 181 10.71 -3.46 -12.23
CA ASP A 181 9.62 -3.30 -13.20
C ASP A 181 8.31 -3.82 -12.61
N ILE A 182 7.54 -2.91 -12.00
CA ILE A 182 6.29 -3.22 -11.30
C ILE A 182 5.16 -3.79 -12.18
N ARG A 183 5.39 -3.93 -13.50
CA ARG A 183 4.49 -4.73 -14.35
C ARG A 183 4.54 -6.21 -13.96
N TRP A 184 5.65 -6.68 -13.39
CA TRP A 184 5.80 -8.04 -12.85
C TRP A 184 5.38 -8.10 -11.38
N LEU A 185 4.81 -9.22 -10.94
CA LEU A 185 4.20 -9.33 -9.62
C LEU A 185 5.25 -9.22 -8.51
N THR A 186 6.34 -9.96 -8.63
CA THR A 186 7.40 -10.01 -7.62
C THR A 186 7.98 -8.62 -7.35
N PRO A 187 8.52 -7.87 -8.34
CA PRO A 187 9.02 -6.53 -8.08
C PRO A 187 7.93 -5.56 -7.58
N PHE A 188 6.70 -5.68 -8.06
CA PHE A 188 5.58 -4.88 -7.55
C PHE A 188 5.33 -5.12 -6.05
N PHE A 189 5.25 -6.38 -5.62
CA PHE A 189 5.02 -6.73 -4.23
C PHE A 189 6.21 -6.39 -3.31
N LEU A 190 7.44 -6.52 -3.82
CA LEU A 190 8.64 -6.08 -3.11
C LEU A 190 8.64 -4.56 -2.88
N ASP A 191 8.19 -3.78 -3.87
CA ASP A 191 8.11 -2.32 -3.81
C ASP A 191 7.01 -1.84 -2.84
N VAL A 192 5.76 -2.31 -3.03
CA VAL A 192 4.61 -1.87 -2.22
C VAL A 192 4.80 -2.15 -0.73
N PHE A 193 5.33 -3.32 -0.39
CA PHE A 193 5.50 -3.73 1.00
C PHE A 193 6.89 -3.43 1.59
N ASP A 194 7.71 -2.63 0.89
CA ASP A 194 9.10 -2.29 1.22
C ASP A 194 9.90 -3.51 1.73
N MET A 195 9.78 -4.65 1.04
CA MET A 195 10.32 -5.89 1.54
C MET A 195 11.81 -6.01 1.21
N LYS A 196 12.66 -5.55 2.14
CA LYS A 196 14.12 -5.54 2.00
C LYS A 196 14.84 -6.77 2.58
N SER A 197 14.16 -7.55 3.41
CA SER A 197 14.75 -8.71 4.09
C SER A 197 15.04 -9.86 3.11
N PRO A 198 16.05 -10.72 3.40
CA PRO A 198 16.24 -11.94 2.63
C PRO A 198 15.02 -12.86 2.79
N PHE A 199 14.49 -13.34 1.67
CA PHE A 199 13.40 -14.32 1.65
C PHE A 199 13.94 -15.74 1.53
N ASP A 200 13.21 -16.66 2.12
CA ASP A 200 13.51 -18.08 2.03
C ASP A 200 12.49 -18.74 1.10
N LEU A 201 12.83 -18.84 -0.18
CA LEU A 201 11.97 -19.45 -1.20
C LEU A 201 11.60 -20.89 -0.83
N LYS A 202 12.49 -21.66 -0.20
CA LYS A 202 12.17 -23.06 0.18
C LYS A 202 11.09 -23.10 1.26
N ARG A 203 11.15 -22.19 2.22
CA ARG A 203 10.11 -22.06 3.25
C ARG A 203 8.78 -21.63 2.66
N GLY A 204 8.78 -20.62 1.79
CA GLY A 204 7.57 -20.16 1.12
C GLY A 204 6.97 -21.24 0.21
N LEU A 205 7.77 -21.96 -0.57
CA LEU A 205 7.33 -23.10 -1.38
C LEU A 205 6.78 -24.25 -0.53
N SER A 206 7.36 -24.50 0.65
CA SER A 206 6.82 -25.48 1.61
C SER A 206 5.45 -25.06 2.14
N GLU A 207 5.24 -23.77 2.41
CA GLU A 207 3.93 -23.21 2.76
C GLU A 207 2.92 -23.41 1.62
N LEU A 208 3.28 -23.05 0.38
CA LEU A 208 2.41 -23.25 -0.79
C LEU A 208 2.10 -24.73 -1.05
N SER A 209 3.04 -25.63 -0.80
CA SER A 209 2.83 -27.08 -0.89
C SER A 209 1.85 -27.58 0.16
N ASN A 210 1.94 -27.08 1.40
CA ASN A 210 1.01 -27.44 2.48
C ASN A 210 -0.42 -26.94 2.19
N MET A 211 -0.54 -25.87 1.39
CA MET A 211 -1.83 -25.33 0.92
C MET A 211 -2.39 -26.07 -0.30
N GLY A 212 -1.65 -27.04 -0.86
CA GLY A 212 -2.05 -27.76 -2.07
C GLY A 212 -1.89 -26.96 -3.37
N ILE A 213 -1.13 -25.85 -3.36
CA ILE A 213 -0.92 -25.02 -4.56
C ILE A 213 0.13 -25.67 -5.48
N VAL A 214 1.20 -26.18 -4.88
CA VAL A 214 2.29 -26.85 -5.57
C VAL A 214 2.58 -28.22 -4.96
N LYS A 215 3.38 -29.01 -5.67
CA LYS A 215 4.02 -30.22 -5.18
C LYS A 215 5.52 -30.05 -5.32
N LEU A 216 6.23 -30.25 -4.22
CA LEU A 216 7.69 -30.18 -4.22
C LEU A 216 8.27 -31.53 -4.63
N GLN A 217 9.16 -31.48 -5.62
CA GLN A 217 10.05 -32.57 -5.99
C GLN A 217 11.48 -32.22 -5.56
N LYS A 218 12.45 -33.11 -5.82
CA LYS A 218 13.83 -32.96 -5.31
C LYS A 218 14.46 -31.60 -5.67
N ASN A 219 14.33 -31.17 -6.93
CA ASN A 219 14.85 -29.90 -7.45
C ASN A 219 13.82 -29.12 -8.26
N ALA A 220 12.56 -29.54 -8.26
CA ALA A 220 11.52 -28.98 -9.09
C ALA A 220 10.25 -28.70 -8.30
N VAL A 221 9.49 -27.74 -8.80
CA VAL A 221 8.18 -27.33 -8.31
C VAL A 221 7.17 -27.63 -9.41
N GLU A 222 6.15 -28.40 -9.06
CA GLU A 222 5.06 -28.74 -9.97
C GLU A 222 3.78 -28.08 -9.46
N VAL A 223 3.06 -27.41 -10.35
CA VAL A 223 1.74 -26.84 -10.02
C VAL A 223 0.73 -27.98 -9.93
N GLN A 224 -0.10 -28.00 -8.88
CA GLN A 224 -1.18 -29.00 -8.80
C GLN A 224 -2.23 -28.73 -9.88
N GLU A 225 -2.74 -29.79 -10.50
CA GLU A 225 -3.63 -29.71 -11.66
C GLU A 225 -4.89 -28.89 -11.35
N GLU A 226 -5.46 -29.06 -10.15
CA GLU A 226 -6.63 -28.35 -9.66
C GLU A 226 -6.39 -26.84 -9.52
N MET A 227 -5.13 -26.44 -9.34
CA MET A 227 -4.70 -25.06 -9.12
C MET A 227 -4.19 -24.38 -10.40
N SER A 228 -3.97 -25.14 -11.47
CA SER A 228 -3.49 -24.64 -12.76
C SER A 228 -4.38 -23.53 -13.32
N GLY A 229 -5.71 -23.71 -13.28
CA GLY A 229 -6.67 -22.72 -13.76
C GLY A 229 -6.64 -21.44 -12.93
N TRP A 230 -6.49 -21.54 -11.61
CA TRP A 230 -6.40 -20.37 -10.74
C TRP A 230 -5.08 -19.61 -10.94
N LEU A 231 -3.95 -20.31 -11.03
CA LEU A 231 -2.66 -19.67 -11.31
C LEU A 231 -2.61 -19.06 -12.71
N GLY A 232 -3.13 -19.74 -13.73
CA GLY A 232 -3.27 -19.19 -15.08
C GLY A 232 -4.14 -17.94 -15.10
N MET A 233 -5.22 -17.91 -14.31
CA MET A 233 -6.02 -16.72 -14.09
C MET A 233 -5.17 -15.57 -13.52
N LEU A 234 -4.43 -15.81 -12.42
CA LEU A 234 -3.58 -14.80 -11.79
C LEU A 234 -2.46 -14.30 -12.71
N SER A 235 -1.85 -15.17 -13.53
CA SER A 235 -0.87 -14.79 -14.54
C SER A 235 -1.48 -13.92 -15.65
N GLY A 236 -2.77 -14.08 -15.94
CA GLY A 236 -3.58 -13.25 -16.84
C GLY A 236 -4.17 -11.99 -16.20
N ARG A 237 -3.50 -11.43 -15.18
CA ARG A 237 -3.91 -10.18 -14.53
C ARG A 237 -4.10 -9.03 -15.52
N LYS A 238 -5.05 -8.15 -15.22
CA LYS A 238 -5.35 -6.95 -16.02
C LYS A 238 -4.65 -5.71 -15.49
N SER A 239 -4.52 -5.55 -14.19
CA SER A 239 -3.91 -4.34 -13.61
C SER A 239 -3.49 -4.57 -12.16
N LEU A 240 -2.55 -3.73 -11.73
CA LEU A 240 -1.98 -3.69 -10.39
C LEU A 240 -2.12 -2.28 -9.82
N LEU A 241 -2.39 -2.17 -8.54
CA LEU A 241 -2.41 -0.91 -7.81
C LEU A 241 -1.81 -1.13 -6.43
N GLY A 242 -0.73 -0.42 -6.12
CA GLY A 242 -0.09 -0.37 -4.82
C GLY A 242 -0.36 0.96 -4.16
N ILE A 243 -0.64 0.93 -2.85
CA ILE A 243 -0.70 2.13 -2.03
C ILE A 243 0.13 1.88 -0.78
N SER A 244 1.09 2.78 -0.53
CA SER A 244 1.97 2.75 0.64
C SER A 244 1.92 4.10 1.33
N SER A 245 1.45 4.13 2.57
CA SER A 245 1.24 5.35 3.34
C SER A 245 2.16 5.41 4.55
N ILE A 246 2.81 6.55 4.71
CA ILE A 246 3.64 6.87 5.87
C ILE A 246 2.94 7.97 6.66
N PHE A 247 2.71 7.74 7.94
CA PHE A 247 1.97 8.65 8.83
C PHE A 247 2.47 8.53 10.26
N TYR A 248 2.07 9.47 11.12
CA TYR A 248 2.40 9.44 12.54
C TYR A 248 1.37 8.68 13.36
N HIS A 249 1.83 7.83 14.27
CA HIS A 249 1.02 7.20 15.30
C HIS A 249 1.86 7.00 16.57
N ASN A 250 1.38 7.48 17.70
CA ASN A 250 2.11 7.52 18.98
C ASN A 250 3.51 8.14 18.82
N ALA A 251 3.59 9.29 18.15
CA ALA A 251 4.83 10.02 17.83
C ALA A 251 5.88 9.26 16.98
N ALA A 252 5.57 8.05 16.48
CA ALA A 252 6.43 7.29 15.59
C ALA A 252 5.87 7.27 14.17
N LEU A 253 6.75 7.19 13.17
CA LEU A 253 6.34 6.95 11.79
C LEU A 253 5.94 5.48 11.63
N GLN A 254 4.75 5.26 11.10
CA GLN A 254 4.23 3.96 10.71
C GLN A 254 4.10 3.87 9.20
N LEU A 255 4.24 2.66 8.67
CA LEU A 255 3.99 2.33 7.28
C LEU A 255 2.75 1.42 7.22
N LEU A 256 1.77 1.82 6.42
CA LEU A 256 0.62 1.00 6.07
C LEU A 256 0.59 0.83 4.56
N SER A 257 0.56 -0.41 4.09
CA SER A 257 0.55 -0.70 2.66
C SER A 257 -0.52 -1.72 2.31
N ALA A 258 -1.10 -1.57 1.12
CA ALA A 258 -1.91 -2.60 0.49
C ALA A 258 -1.66 -2.65 -1.02
N ALA A 259 -1.82 -3.83 -1.57
CA ALA A 259 -1.74 -4.09 -2.99
C ALA A 259 -3.09 -4.58 -3.50
N PHE A 260 -3.47 -4.18 -4.69
CA PHE A 260 -4.70 -4.59 -5.36
C PHE A 260 -4.36 -5.22 -6.69
N LEU A 261 -5.00 -6.35 -6.97
CA LEU A 261 -4.78 -7.14 -8.17
C LEU A 261 -6.10 -7.38 -8.89
N ARG A 262 -6.22 -6.88 -10.11
CA ARG A 262 -7.36 -7.12 -10.99
C ARG A 262 -7.11 -8.33 -11.85
N VAL A 263 -8.01 -9.30 -11.79
CA VAL A 263 -7.92 -10.53 -12.59
C VAL A 263 -9.28 -10.88 -13.17
N GLY A 264 -9.40 -10.90 -14.50
CA GLY A 264 -10.68 -11.18 -15.16
C GLY A 264 -11.79 -10.25 -14.66
N ASP A 265 -12.79 -10.83 -14.00
CA ASP A 265 -13.90 -10.12 -13.35
C ASP A 265 -13.79 -10.02 -11.83
N TYR A 266 -12.68 -10.47 -11.23
CA TYR A 266 -12.41 -10.38 -9.80
C TYR A 266 -11.39 -9.30 -9.40
N LEU A 267 -11.53 -8.80 -8.18
CA LEU A 267 -10.56 -7.91 -7.53
C LEU A 267 -10.09 -8.53 -6.22
N TYR A 268 -8.79 -8.47 -5.99
CA TYR A 268 -8.16 -8.91 -4.77
C TYR A 268 -7.46 -7.77 -4.07
N CYS A 269 -7.55 -7.74 -2.75
CA CYS A 269 -6.76 -6.88 -1.87
C CYS A 269 -5.78 -7.76 -1.10
N ILE A 270 -4.52 -7.33 -1.09
CA ILE A 270 -3.44 -7.94 -0.34
C ILE A 270 -2.98 -6.90 0.68
N GLU A 271 -3.09 -7.22 1.97
CA GLU A 271 -2.65 -6.33 3.06
C GLU A 271 -1.40 -6.90 3.73
N GLY A 272 -0.46 -6.00 4.07
CA GLY A 272 0.79 -6.33 4.73
C GLY A 272 0.64 -6.40 6.25
N GLY A 273 1.42 -7.28 6.89
CA GLY A 273 1.43 -7.46 8.34
C GLY A 273 2.45 -8.54 8.75
N GLU A 274 2.26 -9.16 9.92
CA GLU A 274 3.01 -10.38 10.29
C GLU A 274 2.77 -11.51 9.28
N LYS A 275 1.51 -11.61 8.83
CA LYS A 275 1.10 -12.41 7.68
C LYS A 275 0.46 -11.50 6.67
N THR A 276 0.66 -11.81 5.39
CA THR A 276 -0.07 -11.16 4.31
C THR A 276 -1.43 -11.81 4.20
N THR A 277 -2.46 -10.99 4.04
CA THR A 277 -3.82 -11.48 3.82
C THR A 277 -4.24 -11.12 2.41
N TRP A 278 -4.74 -12.09 1.67
CA TRP A 278 -5.21 -11.93 0.30
C TRP A 278 -6.69 -12.27 0.28
N VAL A 279 -7.53 -11.28 -0.01
CA VAL A 279 -8.99 -11.42 0.04
C VAL A 279 -9.64 -10.88 -1.21
N SER A 280 -10.69 -11.55 -1.68
CA SER A 280 -11.53 -10.97 -2.73
C SER A 280 -12.38 -9.84 -2.17
N ILE A 281 -12.42 -8.72 -2.89
CA ILE A 281 -13.15 -7.52 -2.48
C ILE A 281 -14.03 -7.00 -3.63
N ASP A 282 -15.05 -6.23 -3.28
CA ASP A 282 -15.87 -5.49 -4.25
C ASP A 282 -15.43 -4.01 -4.37
N GLU A 283 -16.08 -3.26 -5.27
CA GLU A 283 -15.79 -1.83 -5.48
C GLU A 283 -15.99 -0.98 -4.21
N LYS A 284 -16.97 -1.33 -3.37
CA LYS A 284 -17.24 -0.58 -2.14
C LYS A 284 -16.11 -0.77 -1.15
N GLN A 285 -15.68 -2.02 -0.95
CA GLN A 285 -14.57 -2.36 -0.08
C GLN A 285 -13.26 -1.73 -0.59
N LEU A 286 -13.02 -1.70 -1.91
CA LEU A 286 -11.87 -0.98 -2.47
C LEU A 286 -11.85 0.48 -2.02
N LYS A 287 -12.97 1.20 -2.16
CA LYS A 287 -13.05 2.61 -1.77
C LYS A 287 -12.81 2.79 -0.26
N GLU A 288 -13.43 1.95 0.57
CA GLU A 288 -13.24 1.96 2.02
C GLU A 288 -11.77 1.72 2.42
N THR A 289 -11.12 0.73 1.80
CA THR A 289 -9.71 0.44 2.02
C THR A 289 -8.83 1.59 1.56
N VAL A 290 -9.03 2.14 0.35
CA VAL A 290 -8.24 3.28 -0.16
C VAL A 290 -8.37 4.49 0.77
N MET A 291 -9.58 4.83 1.21
CA MET A 291 -9.80 5.94 2.14
C MET A 291 -9.10 5.70 3.49
N THR A 292 -9.06 4.46 3.96
CA THR A 292 -8.33 4.08 5.18
C THR A 292 -6.83 4.23 4.99
N LEU A 293 -6.30 3.78 3.84
CA LEU A 293 -4.87 3.87 3.54
C LEU A 293 -4.37 5.30 3.49
N ILE A 294 -5.16 6.24 2.94
CA ILE A 294 -4.74 7.64 2.81
C ILE A 294 -5.09 8.51 4.02
N ALA A 295 -5.78 7.96 5.02
CA ALA A 295 -6.24 8.72 6.17
C ALA A 295 -5.06 9.43 6.88
N PRO A 296 -5.29 10.66 7.39
CA PRO A 296 -4.26 11.36 8.14
C PRO A 296 -3.91 10.62 9.43
N GLY A 297 -2.63 10.68 9.82
CA GLY A 297 -2.17 10.21 11.12
C GLY A 297 -2.45 11.21 12.23
N GLU A 298 -1.73 11.06 13.34
CA GLU A 298 -1.71 12.04 14.42
C GLU A 298 -0.94 13.31 14.03
N ASN A 299 -1.18 14.40 14.76
CA ASN A 299 -0.45 15.65 14.54
C ASN A 299 1.05 15.41 14.80
N PRO A 300 1.91 15.65 13.80
CA PRO A 300 3.32 15.27 13.82
C PRO A 300 4.19 16.12 14.75
N GLY A 301 3.73 17.28 15.21
CA GLY A 301 4.60 18.29 15.81
C GLY A 301 5.71 18.77 14.85
N GLY A 302 6.61 19.62 15.33
CA GLY A 302 7.81 20.03 14.58
C GLY A 302 8.94 18.98 14.65
N LEU A 303 9.98 19.13 13.82
CA LEU A 303 11.17 18.26 13.81
C LEU A 303 11.84 18.04 15.19
N ASN A 304 11.64 18.97 16.13
CA ASN A 304 12.22 18.96 17.48
C ASN A 304 11.27 18.44 18.57
N ALA A 305 10.09 17.92 18.22
CA ALA A 305 9.21 17.29 19.18
C ALA A 305 9.94 16.11 19.85
N LYS A 306 10.02 16.12 21.19
CA LYS A 306 10.74 15.09 21.96
C LYS A 306 10.08 13.73 21.74
N GLU A 307 10.82 12.79 21.16
CA GLU A 307 10.42 11.40 21.04
C GLU A 307 10.38 10.75 22.43
N GLU A 308 9.21 10.24 22.85
CA GLU A 308 9.21 9.13 23.81
C GLU A 308 9.59 7.88 23.02
N GLN A 309 10.80 7.38 23.26
CA GLN A 309 11.29 6.15 22.65
C GLN A 309 10.36 4.98 22.99
N VAL A 310 9.70 4.41 21.99
CA VAL A 310 9.21 3.04 22.05
C VAL A 310 9.53 2.32 20.75
N MET A 311 10.46 1.36 20.85
CA MET A 311 10.79 0.40 19.81
C MET A 311 9.66 -0.60 19.57
N SER A 312 9.52 -0.99 18.30
CA SER A 312 8.98 -2.24 17.73
C SER A 312 8.28 -3.25 18.67
N ALA A 313 7.07 -3.62 18.25
CA ALA A 313 6.04 -4.43 18.91
C ALA A 313 6.42 -5.78 19.56
N GLU A 314 5.79 -6.04 20.73
CA GLU A 314 5.11 -7.28 21.14
C GLU A 314 4.12 -6.94 22.29
N PRO A 315 2.88 -7.46 22.37
CA PRO A 315 1.96 -7.11 23.46
C PRO A 315 2.05 -8.14 24.60
N ALA A 316 2.60 -7.74 25.74
CA ALA A 316 2.49 -8.48 26.99
C ALA A 316 1.48 -7.80 27.94
N VAL A 317 0.50 -8.60 28.35
CA VAL A 317 -0.62 -8.29 29.23
C VAL A 317 -0.15 -8.01 30.66
N ALA A 318 -0.62 -6.91 31.29
CA ALA A 318 -0.99 -6.85 32.70
C ALA A 318 -1.83 -5.60 33.02
N VAL A 319 -2.84 -5.79 33.85
CA VAL A 319 -3.96 -4.90 34.18
C VAL A 319 -3.66 -4.16 35.48
N GLU A 320 -3.96 -2.85 35.58
CA GLU A 320 -4.69 -2.26 36.72
C GLU A 320 -5.16 -0.83 36.44
N ALA A 321 -6.30 -0.49 37.05
CA ALA A 321 -7.29 0.48 36.61
C ALA A 321 -7.09 1.90 37.17
N THR A 322 -7.55 2.91 36.42
CA THR A 322 -8.40 4.01 36.94
C THR A 322 -9.06 4.74 35.77
N GLU A 323 -10.39 4.79 35.79
CA GLU A 323 -11.26 5.52 34.85
C GLU A 323 -11.25 7.04 35.20
N PRO A 324 -11.55 7.95 34.24
CA PRO A 324 -12.94 8.13 33.80
C PRO A 324 -13.17 8.34 32.29
N ALA A 325 -14.15 7.57 31.79
CA ALA A 325 -15.17 7.85 30.76
C ALA A 325 -14.85 8.73 29.53
N ALA A 326 -14.71 8.09 28.35
CA ALA A 326 -15.24 8.59 27.07
C ALA A 326 -15.35 7.47 25.99
N LYS A 327 -16.61 7.15 25.63
CA LYS A 327 -17.14 6.43 24.43
C LYS A 327 -16.58 5.03 24.06
N PRO A 328 -17.44 4.00 23.89
CA PRO A 328 -16.99 2.64 23.56
C PRO A 328 -16.47 2.56 22.12
N SER A 329 -15.20 2.14 21.97
CA SER A 329 -14.63 1.74 20.69
C SER A 329 -15.34 0.50 20.14
N PRO A 330 -15.53 0.39 18.81
CA PRO A 330 -16.19 -0.77 18.21
C PRO A 330 -15.34 -2.02 18.42
N LYS A 331 -15.91 -3.04 19.07
CA LYS A 331 -15.29 -4.39 19.17
C LYS A 331 -15.46 -5.11 17.84
N PHE A 332 -14.44 -5.80 17.35
CA PHE A 332 -14.50 -6.56 16.09
C PHE A 332 -14.63 -8.07 16.34
N CYS A 333 -15.25 -8.78 15.39
CA CYS A 333 -15.41 -10.22 15.46
C CYS A 333 -14.06 -10.91 15.28
N LYS A 334 -13.62 -11.69 16.28
CA LYS A 334 -12.36 -12.46 16.21
C LYS A 334 -12.33 -13.52 15.11
N TYR A 335 -13.47 -13.87 14.53
CA TYR A 335 -13.58 -14.89 13.49
C TYR A 335 -13.66 -14.33 12.07
N CYS A 336 -14.16 -13.11 11.87
CA CYS A 336 -14.41 -12.56 10.54
C CYS A 336 -14.08 -11.06 10.39
N GLY A 337 -13.53 -10.43 11.43
CA GLY A 337 -13.11 -9.03 11.41
C GLY A 337 -14.24 -7.99 11.36
N THR A 338 -15.52 -8.39 11.24
CA THR A 338 -16.63 -7.43 11.15
C THR A 338 -16.88 -6.70 12.48
N PRO A 339 -17.12 -5.38 12.49
CA PRO A 339 -17.49 -4.64 13.70
C PRO A 339 -18.76 -5.21 14.32
N LEU A 340 -18.69 -5.46 15.62
CA LEU A 340 -19.77 -6.02 16.41
C LEU A 340 -20.66 -4.90 16.91
N ALA A 341 -21.96 -5.14 16.86
CA ALA A 341 -22.93 -4.26 17.50
C ALA A 341 -22.67 -4.23 19.03
N PRO A 342 -22.76 -3.05 19.67
CA PRO A 342 -22.62 -2.93 21.12
C PRO A 342 -23.58 -3.89 21.84
N GLY A 343 -23.05 -4.77 22.69
CA GLY A 343 -23.84 -5.75 23.44
C GLY A 343 -24.32 -6.99 22.66
N GLY A 344 -23.89 -7.20 21.42
CA GLY A 344 -24.26 -8.37 20.62
C GLY A 344 -23.62 -9.67 21.13
N LYS A 345 -24.45 -10.67 21.47
CA LYS A 345 -23.98 -12.02 21.89
C LYS A 345 -23.47 -12.87 20.71
N PHE A 346 -23.84 -12.51 19.48
CA PHE A 346 -23.46 -13.21 18.25
C PHE A 346 -23.06 -12.20 17.17
N CYS A 347 -22.10 -12.58 16.31
CA CYS A 347 -21.76 -11.80 15.14
C CYS A 347 -22.87 -11.89 14.09
N ARG A 348 -23.40 -10.75 13.64
CA ARG A 348 -24.44 -10.71 12.60
C ARG A 348 -23.95 -11.10 11.21
N SER A 349 -22.64 -11.07 10.99
CA SER A 349 -22.02 -11.41 9.70
C SER A 349 -21.74 -12.91 9.58
N CYS A 350 -21.08 -13.51 10.58
CA CYS A 350 -20.68 -14.93 10.52
C CYS A 350 -21.49 -15.88 11.43
N GLY A 351 -22.44 -15.37 12.22
CA GLY A 351 -23.30 -16.17 13.11
C GLY A 351 -22.61 -16.75 14.34
N LYS A 352 -21.28 -16.61 14.49
CA LYS A 352 -20.53 -17.18 15.61
C LYS A 352 -20.74 -16.38 16.91
N PRO A 353 -20.77 -17.06 18.08
CA PRO A 353 -20.90 -16.40 19.37
C PRO A 353 -19.71 -15.49 19.63
N VAL A 354 -20.00 -14.27 20.10
CA VAL A 354 -18.97 -13.36 20.56
C VAL A 354 -18.67 -13.72 22.01
N GLY A 355 -17.50 -14.32 22.26
CA GLY A 355 -17.08 -14.67 23.62
C GLY A 355 -17.15 -13.44 24.55
N LYS A 356 -17.56 -13.68 25.80
CA LYS A 356 -17.76 -12.64 26.84
C LYS A 356 -16.59 -11.66 26.94
#